data_AF-A0A2V9TQ53-F1
#
_entry.id   AF-A0A2V9TQ53-F1
#
_cell.length_a   1.000
_cell.length_b   1.000
_cell.length_c   1.000
_cell.angle_alpha   90.00
_cell.angle_beta   90.00
_cell.angle_gamma   90.00
#
_symmetry.space_group_name_H-M   'P 1'
#
loop_
_entity.id
_entity.type
_entity.pdbx_description
1 polymer ?
#
loop_
_entity_poly.entity_id
_entity_poly.type
_entity_poly.pdbx_seq_one_letter_code
_entity_poly.pdbx_strand_id
1 'polypeptide(L)' 'MKRETIAIHVGYDGDPTTKAVAVPIYQTIAFEFDSAEHGAALFNLEVEGNIYTRIGNPTNTVLEKRVAALEGGV' A
#
# COMPACT_ATOMS: atom_id res chain seq x y z
N MET A 1 -18.41 -0.72 9.93
CA MET A 1 -17.79 -2.04 10.22
C MET A 1 -17.46 -2.10 11.72
N LYS A 2 -17.51 -3.26 12.39
CA LYS A 2 -17.11 -3.37 13.81
C LYS A 2 -15.58 -3.22 13.96
N ARG A 3 -15.09 -2.73 15.11
CA ARG A 3 -13.66 -2.48 15.35
C ARG A 3 -12.81 -3.74 15.15
N GLU A 4 -13.30 -4.89 15.58
CA GLU A 4 -12.64 -6.19 15.45
C GLU A 4 -12.50 -6.60 13.98
N THR A 5 -13.53 -6.33 13.17
CA THR A 5 -13.49 -6.59 11.73
C THR A 5 -12.52 -5.64 11.01
N ILE A 6 -12.47 -4.36 11.43
CA ILE A 6 -11.52 -3.38 10.89
C ILE A 6 -10.08 -3.83 11.14
N ALA A 7 -9.77 -4.26 12.37
CA ALA A 7 -8.44 -4.71 12.78
C ALA A 7 -7.91 -5.91 11.97
N ILE A 8 -8.80 -6.70 11.38
CA ILE A 8 -8.43 -7.88 10.58
C ILE A 8 -8.36 -7.54 9.09
N HIS A 9 -9.35 -6.82 8.55
CA HIS A 9 -9.59 -6.78 7.11
C HIS A 9 -9.21 -5.46 6.42
N VAL A 10 -9.30 -4.33 7.10
CA VAL A 10 -9.15 -3.03 6.41
C VAL A 10 -7.72 -2.85 5.88
N GLY A 11 -7.62 -2.26 4.69
CA GLY A 11 -6.36 -1.96 4.03
C GLY A 11 -5.84 -3.08 3.13
N TYR A 12 -6.47 -4.26 3.09
CA TYR A 12 -6.03 -5.37 2.26
C TYR A 12 -7.21 -6.17 1.66
N ASP A 13 -7.36 -6.10 0.34
CA ASP A 13 -8.45 -6.76 -0.39
C ASP A 13 -8.02 -8.10 -1.04
N GLY A 14 -6.83 -8.60 -0.68
CA GLY A 14 -6.23 -9.79 -1.26
C GLY A 14 -5.24 -9.49 -2.39
N ASP A 15 -4.27 -10.38 -2.60
CA ASP A 15 -3.31 -10.25 -3.68
C ASP A 15 -3.95 -10.65 -5.01
N PRO A 16 -4.07 -9.73 -5.99
CA PRO A 16 -4.68 -10.05 -7.28
C PRO A 16 -3.90 -11.10 -8.08
N THR A 17 -2.57 -11.17 -7.88
CA THR A 17 -1.64 -12.03 -8.62
C THR A 17 -1.65 -13.45 -8.08
N THR A 18 -1.48 -13.62 -6.75
CA THR A 18 -1.29 -14.95 -6.15
C THR A 18 -2.49 -15.47 -5.35
N LYS A 19 -3.49 -14.62 -5.09
CA LYS A 19 -4.62 -14.89 -4.18
C LYS A 19 -4.20 -15.17 -2.73
N ALA A 20 -3.01 -14.71 -2.33
CA ALA A 20 -2.58 -14.76 -0.94
C ALA A 20 -3.58 -14.03 -0.02
N VAL A 21 -3.99 -14.70 1.05
CA VAL A 21 -4.90 -14.13 2.07
C VAL A 21 -4.15 -13.32 3.14
N ALA A 22 -2.85 -13.57 3.31
CA ALA A 22 -1.97 -12.77 4.15
C ALA A 22 -1.33 -11.67 3.31
N VAL A 23 -1.11 -10.50 3.93
CA VAL A 23 -0.40 -9.38 3.30
C VAL A 23 1.03 -9.82 2.97
N PRO A 24 1.48 -9.73 1.71
CA PRO A 24 2.87 -10.03 1.36
C PRO A 24 3.85 -9.07 2.01
N ILE A 25 5.06 -9.57 2.28
CA ILE A 25 6.15 -8.76 2.85
C ILE A 25 7.00 -8.21 1.68
N TYR A 26 6.83 -6.93 1.37
CA TYR A 26 7.62 -6.23 0.35
C TYR A 26 8.94 -5.73 0.96
N GLN A 27 9.84 -6.66 1.29
CA GLN A 27 11.18 -6.38 1.83
C GLN A 27 12.14 -5.90 0.71
N THR A 28 11.85 -4.74 0.14
CA THR A 28 12.61 -4.10 -0.95
C THR A 28 12.98 -2.67 -0.60
N ILE A 29 13.94 -2.10 -1.31
CA ILE A 29 14.36 -0.69 -1.18
C ILE A 29 13.70 0.23 -2.21
N ALA A 30 13.32 -0.30 -3.37
CA ALA A 30 12.85 0.46 -4.55
C ALA A 30 11.85 -0.37 -5.37
N PHE A 31 11.12 0.31 -6.24
CA PHE A 31 10.15 -0.27 -7.17
C PHE A 31 10.52 0.12 -8.62
N GLU A 32 10.30 -0.79 -9.56
CA GLU A 32 10.55 -0.56 -10.98
C GLU A 32 9.47 0.35 -11.57
N PHE A 33 9.85 1.19 -12.52
CA PHE A 33 8.92 1.99 -13.31
C PHE A 33 8.65 1.31 -14.64
N ASP A 34 7.40 1.37 -15.11
CA ASP A 34 7.04 0.82 -16.42
C ASP A 34 7.70 1.60 -17.58
N SER A 35 7.99 2.89 -17.38
CA SER A 35 8.72 3.75 -18.32
C SER A 35 9.34 4.98 -17.62
N ALA A 36 10.16 5.74 -18.33
CA ALA A 36 10.72 7.00 -17.83
C ALA A 36 9.61 8.05 -17.54
N GLU A 37 8.59 8.09 -18.39
CA GLU A 37 7.41 8.95 -18.25
C GLU A 37 6.59 8.57 -17.02
N HIS A 38 6.39 7.26 -16.77
CA HIS A 38 5.73 6.79 -15.54
C HIS A 38 6.51 7.24 -14.29
N GLY A 39 7.84 7.10 -14.29
CA GLY A 39 8.68 7.59 -13.20
C GLY A 39 8.50 9.10 -12.95
N ALA A 40 8.51 9.91 -14.01
CA ALA A 40 8.30 11.36 -13.91
C ALA A 40 6.90 11.71 -13.31
N ALA A 41 5.85 11.03 -13.77
CA ALA A 41 4.49 11.23 -13.26
C ALA A 41 4.38 10.90 -11.75
N LEU A 42 5.04 9.84 -11.28
CA LEU A 42 5.10 9.50 -9.85
C LEU A 42 5.77 10.59 -9.02
N PHE A 43 6.91 11.13 -9.48
CA PHE A 43 7.61 12.20 -8.76
C PHE A 43 6.87 13.54 -8.78
N ASN A 44 6.08 13.80 -9.81
CA ASN A 44 5.21 14.98 -9.90
C ASN A 44 3.89 14.82 -9.14
N LEU A 45 3.64 13.66 -8.50
CA LEU A 45 2.39 13.31 -7.83
C LEU A 45 1.17 13.33 -8.77
N GLU A 46 1.40 13.11 -10.06
CA GLU A 46 0.34 13.04 -11.08
C GLU A 46 -0.39 11.69 -11.05
N VAL A 47 0.32 10.64 -10.61
CA VAL A 47 -0.20 9.29 -10.42
C VAL A 47 0.24 8.73 -9.07
N GLU A 48 -0.61 7.88 -8.47
CA GLU A 48 -0.25 7.17 -7.24
C GLU A 48 0.64 5.96 -7.55
N GLY A 49 1.60 5.69 -6.67
CA GLY A 49 2.44 4.51 -6.76
C GLY A 49 3.58 4.53 -5.78
N ASN A 50 4.43 3.50 -5.84
CA ASN A 50 5.60 3.38 -4.97
C ASN A 50 6.87 3.73 -5.75
N ILE A 51 7.79 4.44 -5.10
CA ILE A 51 9.07 4.86 -5.69
C ILE A 51 10.21 4.19 -4.90
N TYR A 52 10.37 4.60 -3.63
CA TYR A 52 11.34 4.06 -2.69
C TYR A 52 10.67 3.80 -1.34
N THR A 53 11.06 2.72 -0.67
CA THR A 53 10.49 2.29 0.63
C THR A 53 10.59 3.36 1.72
N ARG A 54 11.57 4.26 1.63
CA ARG A 54 11.70 5.39 2.58
C ARG A 54 10.48 6.31 2.60
N ILE A 55 9.71 6.38 1.51
CA ILE A 55 8.53 7.26 1.39
C ILE A 55 7.23 6.44 1.35
N GLY A 56 7.24 5.25 0.75
CA GLY A 56 6.06 4.39 0.68
C GLY A 56 6.41 2.93 0.39
N ASN A 57 5.65 2.01 1.00
CA ASN A 57 5.82 0.57 0.84
C ASN A 57 4.45 -0.12 0.98
N PRO A 58 4.06 -1.05 0.09
CA PRO A 58 2.74 -1.67 0.12
C PRO A 58 2.39 -2.37 1.44
N THR A 59 3.37 -3.04 2.09
CA THR A 59 3.14 -3.70 3.39
C THR A 59 2.80 -2.66 4.47
N ASN A 60 3.49 -1.52 4.48
CA ASN A 60 3.24 -0.43 5.43
C ASN A 60 1.93 0.30 5.13
N THR A 61 1.58 0.48 3.85
CA THR A 61 0.31 1.12 3.46
C THR A 61 -0.91 0.39 4.00
N VAL A 62 -0.86 -0.95 4.09
CA VAL A 62 -1.94 -1.70 4.77
C VAL A 62 -2.06 -1.30 6.24
N LEU A 63 -0.92 -1.20 6.95
CA LEU A 63 -0.89 -0.78 8.35
C LEU A 63 -1.42 0.64 8.52
N GLU A 64 -0.96 1.59 7.69
CA GLU A 64 -1.38 2.99 7.72
C GLU A 64 -2.90 3.12 7.56
N LYS A 65 -3.47 2.51 6.51
CA LYS A 65 -4.92 2.51 6.25
C LYS A 65 -5.70 1.88 7.40
N ARG A 66 -5.18 0.80 7.98
CA ARG A 66 -5.86 0.07 9.06
C ARG A 66 -5.87 0.87 10.36
N VAL A 67 -4.74 1.48 10.73
CA VAL A 67 -4.65 2.33 11.92
C VAL A 67 -5.53 3.56 11.74
N ALA A 68 -5.50 4.22 10.58
CA ALA A 68 -6.38 5.35 10.28
C ALA A 68 -7.86 4.97 10.48
N ALA A 69 -8.30 3.83 9.94
CA ALA A 69 -9.67 3.36 10.11
C ALA A 69 -10.04 2.99 11.57
N LEU A 70 -9.09 2.48 12.36
CA LEU A 70 -9.29 2.18 13.78
C LEU A 70 -9.43 3.44 14.65
N GLU A 71 -8.74 4.50 14.28
CA GLU A 71 -8.74 5.80 14.99
C GLU A 71 -9.78 6.79 14.43
N GLY A 72 -10.49 6.42 13.36
CA GLY A 72 -11.49 7.29 12.72
C GLY A 72 -10.88 8.43 11.88
N GLY A 73 -9.66 8.25 11.40
CA GLY A 73 -9.04 9.14 10.41
C GLY A 73 -9.82 9.17 9.09
N VAL A 74 -9.83 10.34 8.44
CA VAL A 74 -10.49 10.61 7.15
C VAL A 74 -9.46 10.70 6.04
#